data_AF-K9UZN9-F1
#
_entry.id   AF-K9UZN9-F1
#
_cell.length_a   1.000
_cell.length_b   1.000
_cell.length_c   1.000
_cell.angle_alpha   90.00
_cell.angle_beta   90.00
_cell.angle_gamma   90.00
#
_symmetry.space_group_name_H-M   'P 1'
#
loop_
_entity.id
_entity.type
_entity.pdbx_description
1 polymer ?
#
loop_
_entity_poly.entity_id
_entity_poly.type
_entity_poly.pdbx_seq_one_letter_code
_entity_poly.pdbx_strand_id
1 'polypeptide(L)'
;MRVKKYLSPNDYYSYMNSNAWRSKHYNWLKRCHYRCSMFPWVRIGRYSSKKYGKYNIHHTGVGYRHLGQEELWKDVLPLCPFAHWLIHGGNMKAKAPWQPNLIQKFLHLWCSLPLLVKRLILLVLGLAIASAFPIYITLIMGAIIFYLLFY
;
A
#
# COMPACT_ATOMS: atom_id res chain seq x y z
N MET A 1 -6.14 26.88 -17.31
CA MET A 1 -6.11 25.77 -16.34
C MET A 1 -7.52 25.17 -16.24
N ARG A 2 -7.72 23.86 -16.44
CA ARG A 2 -9.03 23.22 -16.16
C ARG A 2 -9.16 23.03 -14.65
N VAL A 3 -10.24 23.54 -14.05
CA VAL A 3 -10.53 23.30 -12.63
C VAL A 3 -10.82 21.82 -12.43
N LYS A 4 -10.06 21.14 -11.55
CA LYS A 4 -10.34 19.75 -11.18
C LYS A 4 -11.70 19.71 -10.46
N LYS A 5 -12.68 19.01 -11.04
CA LYS A 5 -13.98 18.77 -10.40
C LYS A 5 -13.89 17.50 -9.56
N TYR A 6 -14.00 17.64 -8.25
CA TYR A 6 -14.04 16.52 -7.30
C TYR A 6 -15.49 16.06 -7.09
N LEU A 7 -15.66 14.77 -6.82
CA LEU A 7 -16.95 14.20 -6.44
C LEU A 7 -17.27 14.53 -4.98
N SER A 8 -18.56 14.62 -4.65
CA SER A 8 -18.98 14.87 -3.27
C SER A 8 -18.83 13.58 -2.43
N PRO A 9 -18.70 13.70 -1.09
CA PRO A 9 -18.79 12.56 -0.18
C PRO A 9 -20.02 11.67 -0.40
N ASN A 10 -21.15 12.26 -0.80
CA ASN A 10 -22.41 11.54 -1.03
C ASN A 10 -22.33 10.60 -2.25
N ASP A 11 -21.45 10.91 -3.21
CA ASP A 11 -21.27 10.10 -4.41
C ASP A 11 -20.36 8.88 -4.18
N TYR A 12 -19.74 8.78 -3.00
CA TYR A 12 -18.67 7.81 -2.72
C TYR A 12 -19.03 6.37 -3.08
N TYR A 13 -20.15 5.85 -2.56
CA TYR A 13 -20.53 4.45 -2.78
C TYR A 13 -20.89 4.17 -4.25
N SER A 14 -21.55 5.11 -4.92
CA SER A 14 -21.85 5.00 -6.35
C SER A 14 -20.56 4.97 -7.17
N TYR A 15 -19.64 5.88 -6.86
CA TYR A 15 -18.35 5.98 -7.52
C TYR A 15 -17.47 4.74 -7.30
N MET A 16 -17.39 4.19 -6.08
CA MET A 16 -16.64 2.96 -5.79
C MET A 16 -17.13 1.74 -6.60
N ASN A 17 -18.41 1.73 -6.98
CA ASN A 17 -19.01 0.67 -7.80
C ASN A 17 -18.95 0.95 -9.30
N SER A 18 -18.47 2.12 -9.71
CA SER A 18 -18.46 2.57 -11.11
C SER A 18 -17.27 2.03 -11.92
N ASN A 19 -17.42 2.05 -13.25
CA ASN A 19 -16.31 1.77 -14.18
C ASN A 19 -15.21 2.83 -14.10
N ALA A 20 -15.54 4.08 -13.74
CA ALA A 20 -14.57 5.15 -13.59
C ALA A 20 -13.53 4.81 -12.52
N TRP A 21 -13.97 4.31 -11.36
CA TRP A 21 -13.09 3.84 -10.30
C TRP A 21 -12.25 2.62 -10.75
N ARG A 22 -12.92 1.56 -11.26
CA ARG A 22 -12.25 0.31 -11.66
C ARG A 22 -11.20 0.52 -12.76
N SER A 23 -11.45 1.43 -13.70
CA SER A 23 -10.54 1.70 -14.82
C SER A 23 -9.16 2.21 -14.36
N LYS A 24 -9.08 2.86 -13.20
CA LYS A 24 -7.82 3.40 -12.66
C LYS A 24 -6.91 2.32 -12.07
N HIS A 25 -7.48 1.22 -11.61
CA HIS A 25 -6.75 0.16 -10.90
C HIS A 25 -5.60 -0.40 -11.74
N TYR A 26 -5.81 -0.60 -13.05
CA TYR A 26 -4.78 -1.13 -13.93
C TYR A 26 -3.51 -0.26 -13.93
N ASN A 27 -3.69 1.05 -14.09
CA ASN A 27 -2.57 2.00 -14.12
C ASN A 27 -1.86 2.09 -12.77
N TRP A 28 -2.62 2.09 -11.67
CA TRP A 28 -2.04 2.09 -10.32
C TRP A 28 -1.21 0.84 -10.04
N LEU A 29 -1.75 -0.34 -10.37
CA LEU A 29 -1.04 -1.61 -10.19
C LEU A 29 0.22 -1.68 -11.05
N LYS A 30 0.16 -1.20 -12.30
CA LYS A 30 1.34 -1.14 -13.18
C LYS A 30 2.42 -0.23 -12.58
N ARG A 31 2.05 0.95 -12.09
CA ARG A 31 2.97 1.93 -11.47
C ARG A 31 3.59 1.44 -10.17
N CYS A 32 2.90 0.62 -9.38
CA CYS A 32 3.47 -0.02 -8.20
C CYS A 32 4.14 -1.36 -8.50
N HIS A 33 4.42 -1.67 -9.77
CA HIS A 33 5.02 -2.92 -10.22
C HIS A 33 4.31 -4.17 -9.68
N TYR A 34 2.99 -4.09 -9.55
CA TYR A 34 2.14 -5.16 -9.03
C TYR A 34 2.58 -5.63 -7.64
N ARG A 35 3.06 -4.71 -6.79
CA ARG A 35 3.51 -5.00 -5.42
C ARG A 35 2.62 -4.27 -4.41
N CYS A 36 2.37 -4.92 -3.27
CA CYS A 36 1.65 -4.35 -2.15
C CYS A 36 2.43 -3.16 -1.58
N SER A 37 1.74 -2.05 -1.30
CA SER A 37 2.38 -0.82 -0.82
C SER A 37 2.96 -0.96 0.58
N MET A 38 2.35 -1.81 1.43
CA MET A 38 2.83 -2.09 2.79
C MET A 38 3.94 -3.16 2.79
N PHE A 39 3.75 -4.22 2.01
CA PHE A 39 4.64 -5.38 1.96
C PHE A 39 5.17 -5.56 0.52
N PRO A 40 6.26 -4.88 0.15
CA PRO A 40 6.69 -4.82 -1.25
C PRO A 40 7.04 -6.17 -1.87
N TRP A 41 7.35 -7.21 -1.10
CA TRP A 41 7.55 -8.58 -1.58
C TRP A 41 6.25 -9.29 -2.01
N VAL A 42 5.08 -8.81 -1.55
CA VAL A 42 3.79 -9.43 -1.90
C VAL A 42 3.30 -8.91 -3.24
N ARG A 43 3.09 -9.82 -4.19
CA ARG A 43 2.53 -9.52 -5.52
C ARG A 43 1.00 -9.38 -5.49
N ILE A 44 0.48 -8.39 -6.21
CA ILE A 44 -0.94 -8.03 -6.27
C ILE A 44 -1.39 -7.72 -7.70
N GLY A 45 -2.66 -7.95 -8.01
CA GLY A 45 -3.17 -7.82 -9.37
C GLY A 45 -2.57 -8.85 -10.33
N ARG A 46 -2.70 -8.63 -11.64
CA ARG A 46 -2.18 -9.52 -12.68
C ARG A 46 -0.71 -9.21 -12.97
N TYR A 47 0.21 -9.87 -12.27
CA TYR A 47 1.66 -9.66 -12.40
C TYR A 47 2.34 -10.62 -13.39
N SER A 48 1.62 -11.61 -13.91
CA SER A 48 2.04 -12.49 -14.99
C SER A 48 0.80 -12.93 -15.78
N SER A 49 0.98 -13.47 -16.99
CA SER A 49 -0.11 -13.92 -17.86
C SER A 49 -1.06 -14.90 -17.17
N LYS A 50 -0.52 -15.78 -16.31
CA LYS A 50 -1.26 -16.83 -15.58
C LYS A 50 -1.37 -16.59 -14.06
N LYS A 51 -0.76 -15.53 -13.51
CA LYS A 51 -0.73 -15.29 -12.06
C LYS A 51 -1.44 -14.00 -11.68
N TYR A 52 -2.30 -14.11 -10.67
CA TYR A 52 -3.09 -13.01 -10.13
C TYR A 52 -3.05 -13.00 -8.60
N GLY A 53 -2.60 -11.90 -8.00
CA GLY A 53 -2.67 -11.68 -6.56
C GLY A 53 -3.92 -10.91 -6.17
N LYS A 54 -4.63 -11.33 -5.12
CA LYS A 54 -5.75 -10.57 -4.56
C LYS A 54 -5.28 -9.22 -4.05
N TYR A 55 -6.12 -8.19 -4.20
CA TYR A 55 -5.78 -6.83 -3.77
C TYR A 55 -7.00 -6.01 -3.41
N ASN A 56 -6.78 -4.93 -2.67
CA ASN A 56 -7.73 -3.86 -2.40
C ASN A 56 -7.03 -2.52 -2.68
N ILE A 57 -7.80 -1.50 -3.03
CA ILE A 57 -7.32 -0.13 -3.11
C ILE A 57 -7.85 0.62 -1.89
N HIS A 58 -6.94 0.98 -0.99
CA HIS A 58 -7.25 1.66 0.26
C HIS A 58 -7.16 3.18 0.07
N HIS A 59 -8.17 3.94 0.46
CA HIS A 59 -8.09 5.41 0.46
C HIS A 59 -7.36 5.91 1.71
N THR A 60 -6.39 6.80 1.51
CA THR A 60 -5.84 7.59 2.61
C THR A 60 -6.90 8.59 3.07
N GLY A 61 -6.85 9.06 4.33
CA GLY A 61 -7.83 10.04 4.82
C GLY A 61 -7.91 11.32 3.97
N VAL A 62 -6.83 11.66 3.26
CA VAL A 62 -6.76 12.78 2.31
C VAL A 62 -7.43 12.44 0.98
N GLY A 63 -7.36 11.18 0.54
CA GLY A 63 -7.88 10.75 -0.76
C GLY A 63 -9.37 10.97 -0.95
N TYR A 64 -10.14 10.99 0.13
CA TYR A 64 -11.57 11.33 0.08
C TYR A 64 -11.85 12.76 -0.40
N ARG A 65 -10.90 13.69 -0.26
CA ARG A 65 -11.02 15.07 -0.78
C ARG A 65 -10.78 15.15 -2.28
N HIS A 66 -10.11 14.14 -2.84
CA HIS A 66 -9.76 14.08 -4.26
C HIS A 66 -10.59 13.02 -5.01
N LEU A 67 -11.79 12.71 -4.51
CA LEU A 67 -12.65 11.68 -5.07
C LEU A 67 -12.91 11.94 -6.57
N GLY A 68 -12.70 10.92 -7.40
CA GLY A 68 -12.74 11.02 -8.87
C GLY A 68 -11.41 11.43 -9.51
N GLN A 69 -10.40 11.86 -8.75
CA GLN A 69 -9.10 12.37 -9.22
C GLN A 69 -7.93 11.86 -8.37
N GLU A 70 -8.06 10.67 -7.78
CA GLU A 70 -7.11 10.14 -6.81
C GLU A 70 -5.73 9.83 -7.40
N GLU A 71 -4.69 10.21 -6.66
CA GLU A 71 -3.30 9.94 -6.98
C GLU A 71 -2.76 8.74 -6.18
N LEU A 72 -2.05 7.85 -6.87
CA LEU A 72 -1.37 6.71 -6.25
C LEU A 72 -0.34 7.18 -5.22
N TRP A 73 -0.28 6.50 -4.07
CA TRP A 73 0.60 6.77 -2.92
C TRP A 73 0.29 8.06 -2.15
N LYS A 74 -0.65 8.88 -2.61
CA LYS A 74 -1.10 10.07 -1.89
C LYS A 74 -2.51 9.88 -1.37
N ASP A 75 -3.41 9.55 -2.29
CA ASP A 75 -4.84 9.41 -2.04
C ASP A 75 -5.25 7.94 -1.91
N VAL A 76 -4.54 7.05 -2.60
CA VAL A 76 -4.84 5.63 -2.63
C VAL A 76 -3.61 4.74 -2.52
N LEU A 77 -3.77 3.61 -1.85
CA LEU A 77 -2.72 2.62 -1.57
C LEU A 77 -3.18 1.24 -2.02
N PRO A 78 -2.54 0.64 -3.05
CA PRO A 78 -2.75 -0.76 -3.40
C PRO A 78 -2.20 -1.69 -2.31
N LEU A 79 -3.05 -2.54 -1.74
CA LEU A 79 -2.71 -3.42 -0.63
C LEU A 79 -3.16 -4.85 -0.91
N CYS A 80 -2.42 -5.84 -0.41
CA CYS A 80 -2.94 -7.20 -0.31
C CYS A 80 -4.05 -7.26 0.79
N PRO A 81 -4.92 -8.28 0.79
CA PRO A 81 -6.01 -8.37 1.77
C PRO A 81 -5.53 -8.28 3.23
N PHE A 82 -4.42 -8.92 3.55
CA PHE A 82 -3.84 -8.88 4.90
C PHE A 82 -3.36 -7.47 5.29
N ALA A 83 -2.64 -6.78 4.42
CA ALA A 83 -2.20 -5.40 4.67
C ALA A 83 -3.40 -4.43 4.80
N HIS A 84 -4.46 -4.65 4.00
CA HIS A 84 -5.69 -3.87 4.11
C HIS A 84 -6.41 -4.12 5.44
N TRP A 85 -6.42 -5.36 5.95
CA TRP A 85 -6.93 -5.66 7.29
C TRP A 85 -6.10 -4.99 8.40
N LEU A 86 -4.77 -5.03 8.30
CA LEU A 86 -3.87 -4.38 9.26
C LEU A 86 -4.04 -2.87 9.31
N ILE A 87 -4.19 -2.22 8.16
CA ILE A 87 -4.33 -0.76 8.10
C ILE A 87 -5.64 -0.28 8.72
N HIS A 88 -6.65 -1.15 8.83
CA HIS A 88 -7.88 -0.90 9.57
C HIS A 88 -7.82 -1.35 11.04
N GLY A 89 -6.61 -1.61 11.58
CA GLY A 89 -6.43 -2.05 12.96
C GLY A 89 -7.05 -3.41 13.25
N GLY A 90 -7.16 -4.26 12.24
CA GLY A 90 -7.76 -5.58 12.36
C GLY A 90 -9.30 -5.61 12.28
N ASN A 91 -9.95 -4.49 11.94
CA ASN A 91 -11.41 -4.42 11.81
C ASN A 91 -11.87 -3.79 10.49
N MET A 92 -12.34 -4.63 9.57
CA MET A 92 -12.77 -4.22 8.22
C MET A 92 -14.13 -3.50 8.18
N LYS A 93 -14.87 -3.45 9.29
CA LYS A 93 -16.20 -2.82 9.37
C LYS A 93 -16.15 -1.35 9.79
N ALA A 94 -14.97 -0.78 10.01
CA ALA A 94 -14.85 0.64 10.33
C ALA A 94 -15.42 1.48 9.18
N LYS A 95 -16.41 2.34 9.48
CA LYS A 95 -16.84 3.39 8.56
C LYS A 95 -15.59 4.14 8.08
N ALA A 96 -15.50 4.39 6.78
CA ALA A 96 -14.39 5.12 6.14
C ALA A 96 -13.85 6.21 7.08
N PRO A 97 -12.69 6.00 7.72
CA PRO A 97 -12.22 6.96 8.70
C PRO A 97 -11.70 8.17 7.92
N TRP A 98 -12.55 9.19 7.80
CA TRP A 98 -12.19 10.50 7.25
C TRP A 98 -10.98 11.11 7.98
N GLN A 99 -10.69 10.62 9.19
CA GLN A 99 -9.52 10.96 9.98
C GLN A 99 -8.79 9.69 10.46
N PRO A 100 -7.63 9.34 9.87
CA PRO A 100 -6.84 8.21 10.33
C PRO A 100 -6.25 8.50 11.72
N ASN A 101 -6.20 7.48 12.58
CA ASN A 101 -5.50 7.58 13.87
C ASN A 101 -3.97 7.62 13.67
N LEU A 102 -3.20 7.80 14.75
CA LEU A 102 -1.74 7.94 14.66
C LEU A 102 -1.06 6.73 14.00
N ILE A 103 -1.45 5.51 14.38
CA ILE A 103 -0.91 4.27 13.80
C ILE A 103 -1.21 4.21 12.31
N GLN A 104 -2.45 4.51 11.91
CA GLN A 104 -2.86 4.55 10.51
C GLN A 104 -2.08 5.60 9.73
N LYS A 105 -1.83 6.78 10.30
CA LYS A 105 -0.99 7.81 9.66
C LYS A 105 0.43 7.31 9.42
N PHE A 106 1.05 6.62 10.38
CA PHE A 106 2.37 6.01 10.19
C PHE A 106 2.34 4.92 9.12
N LEU A 107 1.33 4.06 9.10
CA LEU A 107 1.17 3.05 8.07
C LEU A 107 0.92 3.67 6.69
N HIS A 108 0.13 4.74 6.59
CA HIS A 108 -0.09 5.50 5.35
C HIS A 108 1.23 6.09 4.86
N LEU A 109 2.00 6.73 5.75
CA LEU A 109 3.31 7.28 5.42
C LEU A 109 4.25 6.19 4.90
N TRP A 110 4.39 5.08 5.64
CA TRP A 110 5.17 3.92 5.19
C TRP A 110 4.74 3.47 3.80
N CYS A 111 3.44 3.20 3.60
CA CYS A 111 2.93 2.72 2.33
C CYS A 111 3.19 3.71 1.17
N SER A 112 3.25 5.00 1.45
CA SER A 112 3.49 6.06 0.48
C SER A 112 4.96 6.19 0.06
N LEU A 113 5.90 5.64 0.84
CA LEU A 113 7.33 5.73 0.51
C LEU A 113 7.69 5.01 -0.80
N PRO A 114 8.64 5.53 -1.59
CA PRO A 114 9.19 4.82 -2.73
C PRO A 114 9.78 3.46 -2.33
N LEU A 115 9.73 2.48 -3.25
CA LEU A 115 10.26 1.14 -2.99
C LEU A 115 11.74 1.15 -2.59
N LEU A 116 12.55 2.01 -3.22
CA LEU A 116 13.97 2.14 -2.90
C LEU A 116 14.18 2.57 -1.46
N VAL A 117 13.42 3.56 -0.98
CA VAL A 117 13.50 4.05 0.40
C VAL A 117 13.12 2.94 1.38
N LYS A 118 12.03 2.20 1.10
CA LYS A 118 11.65 1.05 1.93
C LYS A 118 12.75 0.00 2.02
N ARG A 119 13.38 -0.33 0.88
CA ARG A 119 14.48 -1.31 0.81
C ARG A 119 15.68 -0.85 1.62
N LEU A 120 16.07 0.42 1.53
CA LEU A 120 17.16 1.00 2.32
C LEU A 120 16.86 0.94 3.82
N ILE A 121 15.64 1.31 4.24
CA ILE A 121 15.22 1.22 5.65
C ILE A 121 15.31 -0.23 6.15
N LEU A 122 14.74 -1.19 5.41
CA LEU A 122 14.77 -2.61 5.79
C LEU A 122 16.20 -3.16 5.84
N LEU A 123 17.08 -2.75 4.92
CA LEU A 123 18.49 -3.12 4.93
C LEU A 123 19.19 -2.58 6.17
N VAL A 124 19.05 -1.29 6.48
CA VAL A 124 19.68 -0.65 7.65
C VAL A 124 19.19 -1.29 8.94
N LEU A 125 17.88 -1.50 9.09
CA LEU A 125 17.31 -2.20 10.26
C LEU A 125 17.85 -3.62 10.37
N GLY A 126 17.97 -4.30 9.23
CA GLY A 126 18.54 -5.63 9.15
C GLY A 126 19.98 -5.71 9.63
N LEU A 127 20.84 -4.80 9.15
CA LEU A 127 22.23 -4.69 9.57
C LEU A 127 22.36 -4.31 11.05
N ALA A 128 21.50 -3.43 11.56
CA ALA A 128 21.48 -3.07 12.97
C ALA A 128 21.13 -4.28 13.86
N ILE A 129 20.08 -5.03 13.53
CA ILE A 129 19.72 -6.27 14.24
C ILE A 129 20.86 -7.29 14.15
N ALA A 130 21.41 -7.48 12.95
CA ALA A 130 22.56 -8.35 12.71
C ALA A 130 23.80 -8.01 13.57
N SER A 131 24.01 -6.72 13.87
CA SER A 131 25.13 -6.27 14.71
C SER A 131 24.86 -6.41 16.22
N ALA A 132 23.59 -6.50 16.63
CA ALA A 132 23.17 -6.56 18.03
C ALA A 132 22.99 -8.00 18.55
N PHE A 133 23.02 -9.01 17.69
CA PHE A 133 22.80 -10.41 18.03
C PHE A 133 23.97 -11.30 17.59
N PRO A 134 24.16 -12.48 18.22
CA PRO A 134 25.20 -13.43 17.82
C PRO A 134 25.03 -13.90 16.37
N ILE A 135 26.16 -14.19 15.70
CA ILE A 135 26.29 -14.51 14.26
C ILE A 135 25.22 -15.46 13.68
N TYR A 136 24.73 -16.44 14.45
CA TYR A 136 23.73 -17.40 13.96
C TYR A 136 22.35 -16.76 13.74
N ILE A 137 21.94 -15.79 14.58
CA ILE A 137 20.70 -15.01 14.37
C ILE A 137 20.88 -14.06 13.19
N THR A 138 22.08 -13.49 13.05
CA THR A 138 22.45 -12.60 11.95
C THR A 138 22.35 -13.27 10.58
N LEU A 139 22.78 -14.53 10.47
CA LEU A 139 22.66 -15.30 9.22
C LEU A 139 21.19 -15.62 8.86
N ILE A 140 20.36 -16.00 9.84
CA ILE A 140 18.94 -16.28 9.61
C ILE A 140 18.19 -15.01 9.21
N MET A 141 18.40 -13.90 9.95
CA MET A 141 17.79 -12.62 9.65
C MET A 141 18.27 -12.06 8.31
N GLY A 142 19.57 -12.19 8.01
CA GLY A 142 20.16 -11.79 6.74
C GLY A 142 19.55 -12.54 5.55
N ALA A 143 19.34 -13.86 5.66
CA ALA A 143 18.69 -14.66 4.64
C ALA A 143 17.22 -14.24 4.42
N ILE A 144 16.47 -13.96 5.49
CA ILE A 144 15.10 -13.44 5.41
C ILE A 144 15.09 -12.09 4.71
N ILE A 145 15.97 -11.15 5.09
CA ILE A 145 16.02 -9.81 4.49
C ILE A 145 16.43 -9.89 3.02
N PHE A 146 17.41 -10.72 2.67
CA PHE A 146 17.80 -10.94 1.28
C PHE A 146 16.62 -11.45 0.45
N TYR A 147 15.88 -12.44 0.95
CA TYR A 147 14.68 -12.93 0.29
C TYR A 147 13.64 -11.81 0.11
N LEU A 148 13.37 -11.02 1.16
CA LEU A 148 12.40 -9.91 1.11
C LEU A 148 12.82 -8.75 0.18
N LEU A 149 14.13 -8.53 -0.02
CA LEU A 149 14.64 -7.48 -0.88
C LEU A 149 14.64 -7.87 -2.37
N PHE A 150 15.01 -9.12 -2.67
CA PHE A 150 15.34 -9.54 -4.03
C PHE A 150 14.31 -10.45 -4.71
N TYR A 151 13.45 -11.13 -3.94
CA TYR A 151 12.42 -12.03 -4.48
C TYR A 151 11.01 -11.48 -4.21
#